data_AF-A0A1B6IQ74-F1
#
_entry.id   AF-A0A1B6IQ74-F1
#
_cell.length_a   1.000
_cell.length_b   1.000
_cell.length_c   1.000
_cell.angle_alpha   90.00
_cell.angle_beta   90.00
_cell.angle_gamma   90.00
#
_symmetry.space_group_name_H-M   'P 1'
#
loop_
_entity.id
_entity.type
_entity.pdbx_description
1 polymer ?
#
loop_
_entity_poly.entity_id
_entity_poly.type
_entity_poly.pdbx_seq_one_letter_code
_entity_poly.pdbx_strand_id
1 'polypeptide(L)'
;KEALQCDVMVDTLGDLKQVLWLYRSEQDPIKKEERKTTLLKDTIPFYLKRFEKAIAENGGFAVGGSITWTDFVFAVSLENFEIIFGKDSLEAYPHLRALKERVFSLPQIESWIQKRPHTEF
;
A
#
# COMPACT_ATOMS: atom_id res chain seq x y z
N LYS A 1 5.23 2.00 -22.62
CA LYS A 1 4.71 0.73 -22.06
C LYS A 1 4.81 0.76 -20.54
N GLU A 2 6.00 0.99 -19.98
CA GLU A 2 6.23 1.05 -18.53
C GLU A 2 5.43 2.16 -17.82
N ALA A 3 5.41 3.38 -18.38
CA ALA A 3 4.61 4.49 -17.82
C ALA A 3 3.13 4.13 -17.64
N LEU A 4 2.49 3.52 -18.65
CA LEU A 4 1.11 3.06 -18.55
C LEU A 4 0.92 1.98 -17.47
N GLN A 5 1.92 1.10 -17.29
CA GLN A 5 1.86 0.08 -16.24
C GLN A 5 1.96 0.71 -14.85
N CYS A 6 2.77 1.77 -14.70
CA CYS A 6 2.81 2.58 -13.49
C CYS A 6 1.45 3.19 -13.18
N ASP A 7 0.82 3.83 -14.18
CA ASP A 7 -0.51 4.43 -14.03
C ASP A 7 -1.54 3.37 -13.59
N VAL A 8 -1.60 2.23 -14.29
CA VAL A 8 -2.51 1.12 -13.93
C VAL A 8 -2.27 0.61 -12.51
N MET A 9 -1.01 0.44 -12.10
CA MET A 9 -0.67 -0.08 -10.78
C MET A 9 -1.07 0.91 -9.67
N VAL A 10 -0.90 2.22 -9.90
CA VAL A 10 -1.31 3.27 -8.95
C VAL A 10 -2.81 3.47 -8.93
N ASP A 11 -3.49 3.43 -10.08
CA ASP A 11 -4.95 3.54 -10.15
C ASP A 11 -5.61 2.36 -9.42
N THR A 12 -5.08 1.14 -9.58
CA THR A 12 -5.55 -0.05 -8.85
C THR A 12 -5.36 0.10 -7.33
N LEU A 13 -4.27 0.75 -6.89
CA LEU A 13 -4.08 1.10 -5.48
C LEU A 13 -5.05 2.21 -5.03
N GLY A 14 -5.39 3.13 -5.93
CA GLY A 14 -6.42 4.14 -5.77
C GLY A 14 -7.80 3.53 -5.50
N ASP A 15 -8.18 2.48 -6.23
CA ASP A 15 -9.43 1.75 -6.02
C ASP A 15 -9.52 1.17 -4.59
N LEU A 16 -8.44 0.55 -4.11
CA LEU A 16 -8.37 0.06 -2.72
C LEU A 16 -8.53 1.20 -1.71
N LYS A 17 -7.83 2.33 -1.93
CA LYS A 17 -7.94 3.52 -1.07
C LYS A 17 -9.36 4.09 -1.06
N GLN A 18 -10.06 4.07 -2.20
CA GLN A 18 -11.44 4.52 -2.30
C GLN A 18 -12.36 3.64 -1.44
N VAL A 19 -12.20 2.31 -1.49
CA VAL A 19 -13.00 1.42 -0.62
C VAL A 19 -12.71 1.67 0.86
N LEU A 20 -11.44 1.87 1.23
CA LEU A 20 -11.06 2.24 2.60
C LEU A 20 -11.68 3.58 3.04
N TRP A 21 -11.72 4.56 2.15
CA TRP A 21 -12.35 5.85 2.42
C TRP A 21 -13.87 5.72 2.60
N LEU A 22 -14.55 4.93 1.76
CA LEU A 22 -15.98 4.66 1.89
C LEU A 22 -16.32 3.99 3.23
N TYR A 23 -15.49 3.06 3.70
CA TYR A 23 -15.64 2.47 5.03
C TYR A 23 -15.48 3.52 6.14
N ARG A 24 -14.43 4.35 6.07
CA ARG A 24 -14.15 5.36 7.12
C ARG A 24 -15.23 6.42 7.22
N SER A 25 -15.74 6.86 6.08
CA SER A 25 -16.75 7.91 5.95
C SER A 25 -18.18 7.42 6.26
N GLU A 26 -18.41 6.10 6.33
CA GLU A 26 -19.71 5.53 6.71
C GLU A 26 -20.10 5.95 8.14
N GLN A 27 -21.33 6.48 8.27
CA GLN A 27 -21.87 7.01 9.53
C GLN A 27 -22.83 6.04 10.19
N ASP A 28 -23.49 5.19 9.40
CA ASP A 28 -24.39 4.16 9.92
C ASP A 28 -23.56 3.04 10.57
N PRO A 29 -23.74 2.76 11.87
CA PRO A 29 -22.91 1.79 12.59
C PRO A 29 -23.09 0.35 12.07
N ILE A 30 -24.28 -0.01 11.61
CA ILE A 30 -24.57 -1.35 11.09
C ILE A 30 -23.87 -1.53 9.75
N LYS A 31 -24.06 -0.58 8.82
CA LYS A 31 -23.39 -0.62 7.52
C LYS A 31 -21.87 -0.52 7.65
N LYS A 32 -21.38 0.23 8.65
CA LYS A 32 -19.95 0.37 8.90
C LYS A 32 -19.32 -0.96 9.30
N GLU A 33 -19.97 -1.73 10.18
CA GLU A 33 -19.47 -3.04 10.59
C GLU A 33 -19.57 -4.08 9.46
N GLU A 34 -20.64 -4.04 8.66
CA GLU A 34 -20.77 -4.87 7.45
C GLU A 34 -19.62 -4.58 6.46
N ARG A 35 -19.39 -3.31 6.13
CA ARG A 35 -18.29 -2.88 5.25
C ARG A 35 -16.94 -3.28 5.82
N LYS A 36 -16.71 -3.11 7.12
CA LYS A 36 -15.47 -3.51 7.79
C LYS A 36 -15.20 -4.99 7.60
N THR A 37 -16.24 -5.83 7.77
CA THR A 37 -16.13 -7.28 7.63
C THR A 37 -15.73 -7.66 6.21
N THR A 38 -16.41 -7.13 5.19
CA THR A 38 -16.07 -7.38 3.77
C THR A 38 -14.69 -6.81 3.41
N LEU A 39 -14.34 -5.65 3.95
CA LEU A 39 -13.06 -5.01 3.71
C LEU A 39 -11.90 -5.89 4.21
N LEU A 40 -11.99 -6.37 5.45
CA LEU A 40 -10.93 -7.16 6.09
C LEU A 40 -10.85 -8.59 5.56
N LYS A 41 -11.99 -9.24 5.29
CA LYS A 41 -12.01 -10.65 4.86
C LYS A 41 -11.75 -10.83 3.37
N ASP A 42 -12.26 -9.92 2.55
CA ASP A 42 -12.30 -10.11 1.10
C ASP A 42 -11.45 -9.07 0.37
N THR A 43 -11.74 -7.78 0.58
CA THR A 43 -11.20 -6.71 -0.25
C THR A 43 -9.69 -6.54 -0.07
N ILE A 44 -9.23 -6.33 1.16
CA ILE A 44 -7.81 -6.13 1.46
C ILE A 44 -6.98 -7.35 1.01
N PRO A 45 -7.31 -8.60 1.40
CA PRO A 45 -6.55 -9.77 0.94
C PRO A 45 -6.53 -9.92 -0.58
N PHE A 46 -7.62 -9.60 -1.27
CA PHE A 46 -7.69 -9.68 -2.73
C PHE A 46 -6.70 -8.72 -3.41
N TYR A 47 -6.67 -7.45 -3.01
CA TYR A 47 -5.76 -6.47 -3.58
C TYR A 47 -4.31 -6.75 -3.18
N LEU A 48 -4.03 -7.00 -1.89
CA LEU A 48 -2.66 -7.22 -1.42
C LEU A 48 -2.04 -8.47 -2.06
N LYS A 49 -2.78 -9.57 -2.21
CA LYS A 49 -2.28 -10.77 -2.92
C LYS A 49 -1.90 -10.48 -4.38
N ARG A 50 -2.65 -9.59 -5.05
CA ARG A 50 -2.36 -9.21 -6.44
C ARG A 50 -1.13 -8.33 -6.53
N PHE A 51 -1.00 -7.34 -5.65
CA PHE A 51 0.17 -6.47 -5.60
C PHE A 51 1.42 -7.26 -5.24
N GLU A 52 1.33 -8.13 -4.23
CA GLU A 52 2.41 -9.04 -3.81
C GLU A 52 2.93 -9.86 -4.99
N LYS A 53 2.01 -10.49 -5.75
CA LYS A 53 2.36 -11.26 -6.94
C LYS A 53 3.04 -10.40 -8.01
N ALA A 54 2.46 -9.25 -8.33
CA ALA A 54 3.01 -8.36 -9.36
C ALA A 54 4.42 -7.86 -8.99
N ILE A 55 4.63 -7.50 -7.73
CA ILE A 55 5.93 -7.06 -7.23
C ILE A 55 6.95 -8.20 -7.27
N ALA A 56 6.54 -9.42 -6.90
CA ALA A 56 7.40 -10.60 -7.01
C ALA A 56 7.84 -10.85 -8.47
N GLU A 57 6.91 -10.77 -9.42
CA GLU A 57 7.16 -10.96 -10.85
C GLU A 57 8.09 -9.89 -11.45
N ASN A 58 8.06 -8.68 -10.89
CA ASN A 58 8.90 -7.54 -11.27
C ASN A 58 10.25 -7.49 -10.50
N GLY A 59 10.69 -8.60 -9.92
CA GLY A 59 11.97 -8.66 -9.20
C GLY A 59 12.01 -7.81 -7.92
N GLY A 60 10.83 -7.54 -7.33
CA GLY A 60 10.65 -6.75 -6.13
C GLY A 60 10.30 -5.28 -6.38
N PHE A 61 10.16 -4.83 -7.62
CA PHE A 61 9.73 -3.46 -7.95
C PHE A 61 8.23 -3.42 -8.25
N ALA A 62 7.59 -2.26 -8.08
CA ALA A 62 6.16 -2.14 -8.39
C ALA A 62 5.87 -2.40 -9.87
N VAL A 63 6.72 -1.87 -10.76
CA VAL A 63 6.62 -2.01 -12.22
C VAL A 63 8.02 -2.18 -12.80
N GLY A 64 8.16 -3.08 -13.78
CA GLY A 64 9.41 -3.23 -14.53
C GLY A 64 10.47 -3.97 -13.71
N GLY A 65 11.68 -3.38 -13.64
CA GLY A 65 12.84 -3.99 -12.97
C GLY A 65 13.76 -2.99 -12.28
N SER A 66 13.28 -1.77 -12.04
CA SER A 66 14.01 -0.70 -11.36
C SER A 66 13.06 0.21 -10.60
N ILE A 67 13.60 1.07 -9.74
CA ILE A 67 12.81 2.05 -8.99
C ILE A 67 12.11 3.01 -9.96
N THR A 68 10.82 3.17 -9.77
CA THR A 68 9.96 4.15 -10.42
C THR A 68 9.23 4.98 -9.37
N TRP A 69 8.52 6.02 -9.80
CA TRP A 69 7.64 6.80 -8.91
C TRP A 69 6.56 5.94 -8.23
N THR A 70 6.17 4.81 -8.83
CA THR A 70 5.16 3.90 -8.28
C THR A 70 5.63 3.24 -6.99
N ASP A 71 6.92 2.89 -6.89
CA ASP A 71 7.48 2.30 -5.68
C ASP A 71 7.32 3.24 -4.47
N PHE A 72 7.50 4.55 -4.67
CA PHE A 72 7.31 5.55 -3.62
C PHE A 72 5.85 5.67 -3.18
N VAL A 73 4.92 5.64 -4.13
CA VAL A 73 3.48 5.67 -3.83
C VAL A 73 3.07 4.43 -3.04
N PHE A 74 3.59 3.26 -3.42
CA PHE A 74 3.36 2.02 -2.67
C PHE A 74 3.96 2.08 -1.27
N ALA A 75 5.23 2.49 -1.13
CA ALA A 75 5.90 2.57 0.17
C ALA A 75 5.13 3.41 1.18
N VAL A 76 4.69 4.62 0.79
CA VAL A 76 3.88 5.49 1.67
C VAL A 76 2.52 4.86 1.98
N SER A 77 1.90 4.20 1.00
CA SER A 77 0.60 3.56 1.19
C SER A 77 0.67 2.36 2.12
N LEU A 78 1.76 1.60 2.07
CA LEU A 78 2.04 0.44 2.92
C LEU A 78 2.43 0.86 4.34
N GLU A 79 3.19 1.94 4.50
CA GLU A 79 3.43 2.56 5.82
C GLU A 79 2.09 2.96 6.47
N ASN A 80 1.22 3.65 5.73
CA ASN A 80 -0.10 4.01 6.25
C ASN A 80 -0.94 2.77 6.57
N PHE A 81 -0.91 1.75 5.71
CA PHE A 81 -1.61 0.48 5.97
C PHE A 81 -1.19 -0.15 7.31
N GLU A 82 0.11 -0.19 7.61
CA GLU A 82 0.61 -0.69 8.90
C GLU A 82 0.23 0.20 10.10
N ILE A 83 0.16 1.53 9.91
CA ILE A 83 -0.35 2.45 10.96
C ILE A 83 -1.81 2.11 11.30
N ILE A 84 -2.61 1.74 10.30
CA ILE A 84 -4.05 1.49 10.46
C ILE A 84 -4.33 0.09 11.00
N PHE A 85 -3.66 -0.93 10.47
CA PHE A 85 -3.97 -2.34 10.72
C PHE A 85 -2.93 -3.03 11.63
N GLY A 86 -1.88 -2.33 12.03
CA GLY A 86 -0.81 -2.83 12.88
C GLY A 86 0.48 -3.13 12.11
N LYS A 87 1.62 -3.05 12.80
CA LYS A 87 2.96 -3.25 12.22
C LYS A 87 3.12 -4.59 11.50
N ASP A 88 2.43 -5.62 11.98
CA ASP A 88 2.57 -6.98 11.46
C ASP A 88 1.54 -7.30 10.35
N SER A 89 0.72 -6.31 9.96
CA SER A 89 -0.35 -6.48 8.97
C SER A 89 0.14 -6.86 7.57
N LEU A 90 1.44 -6.64 7.28
CA LEU A 90 2.08 -7.05 6.03
C LEU A 90 2.92 -8.33 6.14
N GLU A 91 2.90 -9.06 7.26
CA GLU A 91 3.70 -10.29 7.43
C GLU A 91 3.45 -11.35 6.35
N ALA A 92 2.22 -11.47 5.87
CA ALA A 92 1.85 -12.40 4.81
C ALA A 92 2.32 -11.97 3.41
N TYR A 93 2.94 -10.79 3.28
CA TYR A 93 3.27 -10.15 2.01
C TYR A 93 4.75 -9.67 2.00
N PRO A 94 5.72 -10.60 1.97
CA PRO A 94 7.14 -10.26 2.06
C PRO A 94 7.65 -9.35 0.93
N HIS A 95 7.14 -9.45 -0.29
CA HIS A 95 7.58 -8.59 -1.39
C HIS A 95 7.08 -7.16 -1.25
N LEU A 96 5.85 -6.96 -0.77
CA LEU A 96 5.34 -5.63 -0.40
C LEU A 96 6.19 -4.99 0.70
N ARG A 97 6.52 -5.76 1.75
CA ARG A 97 7.41 -5.29 2.82
C ARG A 97 8.79 -4.89 2.29
N ALA A 98 9.41 -5.76 1.49
CA ALA A 98 10.73 -5.51 0.93
C ALA A 98 10.75 -4.28 0.01
N LEU A 99 9.69 -4.04 -0.76
CA LEU A 99 9.55 -2.83 -1.58
C LEU A 99 9.52 -1.57 -0.70
N LYS A 100 8.69 -1.56 0.35
CA LYS A 100 8.62 -0.44 1.31
C LYS A 100 9.97 -0.18 1.96
N GLU A 101 10.63 -1.22 2.47
CA GLU A 101 11.94 -1.16 3.10
C GLU A 101 13.03 -0.66 2.14
N ARG A 102 13.00 -1.09 0.87
CA ARG A 102 13.92 -0.59 -0.16
C ARG A 102 13.77 0.90 -0.38
N VAL A 103 12.53 1.41 -0.48
CA VAL A 103 12.29 2.84 -0.70
C VAL A 103 12.72 3.66 0.52
N PHE A 104 12.39 3.20 1.73
CA PHE A 104 12.73 3.92 2.96
C PHE A 104 14.22 3.86 3.32
N SER A 105 14.96 2.88 2.80
CA SER A 105 16.42 2.82 2.94
C SER A 105 17.19 3.65 1.91
N LEU A 106 16.52 4.34 0.97
CA LEU A 106 17.18 5.30 0.09
C LEU A 106 17.74 6.47 0.92
N PRO A 107 19.03 6.85 0.81
CA PRO A 107 19.66 7.82 1.70
C PRO A 107 18.93 9.17 1.80
N GLN A 108 18.38 9.65 0.68
CA GLN A 108 17.63 10.91 0.64
C GLN A 108 16.27 10.80 1.34
N ILE A 109 15.62 9.63 1.24
CA ILE A 109 14.34 9.36 1.89
C ILE A 109 14.55 9.13 3.39
N GLU A 110 15.57 8.36 3.78
CA GLU A 110 15.94 8.17 5.18
C GLU A 110 16.24 9.51 5.86
N SER A 111 17.03 10.37 5.21
CA SER A 111 17.32 11.71 5.72
C SER A 111 16.07 12.58 5.86
N TRP A 112 15.10 12.43 4.94
CA TRP A 112 13.81 13.11 5.03
C TRP A 112 12.95 12.56 6.17
N ILE A 113 12.87 11.23 6.34
CA ILE A 113 12.09 10.59 7.42
C ILE A 113 12.58 11.03 8.80
N GLN A 114 13.88 11.25 8.99
CA GLN A 114 14.43 11.77 10.25
C GLN A 114 14.01 13.21 10.56
N LYS A 115 13.65 14.00 9.53
CA LYS A 115 13.31 15.43 9.65
C LYS A 115 11.81 15.70 9.55
N ARG A 116 11.03 14.80 8.94
CA ARG A 116 9.60 15.03 8.70
C ARG A 116 8.85 15.12 10.05
N PRO A 117 7.83 15.98 10.17
CA PRO A 117 7.00 16.02 11.37
C PRO A 117 6.39 14.66 11.67
N HIS A 118 6.42 14.24 12.93
CA HIS A 118 5.68 13.06 13.35
C HIS A 118 4.19 13.40 13.43
N THR A 119 3.38 12.62 12.72
CA THR A 119 1.93 12.79 12.64
C THR A 119 1.29 11.42 12.83
N GLU A 120 0.10 11.40 13.45
CA GLU A 120 -0.69 10.18 13.63
C GLU A 120 -1.41 9.73 12.33
N PHE A 121 -1.42 10.59 11.30
CA PHE A 121 -2.12 10.41 10.03
C PHE A 121 -1.33 11.01 8.85
#